data_AF-A0A0F8XT01-F1
#
_entry.id   AF-A0A0F8XT01-F1
#
_cell.length_a   1.000
_cell.length_b   1.000
_cell.length_c   1.000
_cell.angle_alpha   90.00
_cell.angle_beta   90.00
_cell.angle_gamma   90.00
#
_symmetry.space_group_name_H-M   'P 1'
#
loop_
_entity.id
_entity.type
_entity.pdbx_description
1 polymer ?
#
loop_
_entity_poly.entity_id
_entity_poly.type
_entity_poly.pdbx_seq_one_letter_code
_entity_poly.pdbx_strand_id
1 'polypeptide(L)'
;MVILKHIPNGIEGIIAYYGDPQETNWFKDNIVVCHLPFSLRQSWNGVRVDRFHVHKFVMAAMRDALLEIEEYAGIVFLRQHNLDMWGGVYNDRNKRGSNIPSIHSFGA
;
A
#
# COMPACT_ATOMS: atom_id res chain seq x y z
N MET A 1 -13.34 1.46 12.00
CA MET A 1 -12.40 2.56 11.70
C MET A 1 -11.14 2.48 12.56
N VAL A 2 -10.11 1.84 12.01
CA VAL A 2 -8.75 1.82 12.54
C VAL A 2 -8.07 3.14 12.18
N ILE A 3 -7.63 3.89 13.19
CA ILE A 3 -6.98 5.20 13.02
C ILE A 3 -5.47 5.05 13.16
N LEU A 4 -4.71 5.56 12.19
CA LEU A 4 -3.27 5.69 12.32
C LEU A 4 -2.94 6.74 13.38
N LYS A 5 -2.20 6.33 14.41
CA LYS A 5 -1.82 7.22 15.53
C LYS A 5 -0.77 8.26 15.15
N HIS A 6 0.00 7.99 14.10
CA HIS A 6 1.07 8.84 13.65
C HIS A 6 1.21 8.72 12.13
N ILE A 7 1.39 9.87 11.47
CA ILE A 7 1.69 9.97 10.04
C ILE A 7 3.01 10.72 9.95
N PRO A 8 4.13 10.03 9.64
CA PRO A 8 5.42 10.69 9.54
C PRO A 8 5.46 11.62 8.32
N ASN A 9 6.21 12.71 8.42
CA ASN A 9 6.39 13.67 7.34
C ASN A 9 7.88 13.82 6.99
N GLY A 10 8.17 14.01 5.70
CA GLY A 10 9.54 14.08 5.20
C GLY A 10 10.25 12.72 5.20
N ILE A 11 11.31 12.59 4.39
CA ILE A 11 12.02 11.32 4.24
C ILE A 11 12.66 10.84 5.55
N GLU A 12 13.20 11.76 6.35
CA GLU A 12 13.83 11.45 7.64
C GLU A 12 12.81 10.89 8.64
N GLY A 13 11.62 11.49 8.72
CA GLY A 13 10.55 10.99 9.59
C GLY A 13 10.00 9.64 9.13
N ILE A 14 9.90 9.43 7.81
CA ILE A 14 9.46 8.16 7.23
C ILE A 14 10.46 7.05 7.56
N ILE A 15 11.76 7.28 7.38
CA ILE A 15 12.81 6.32 7.74
C ILE A 15 12.81 6.07 9.25
N ALA A 16 12.69 7.10 10.08
CA ALA A 16 12.66 6.94 11.53
C ALA A 16 11.49 6.09 12.02
N TYR A 17 10.33 6.16 11.36
CA TYR A 17 9.13 5.45 11.77
C TYR A 17 8.99 4.05 11.14
N TYR A 18 9.31 3.91 9.85
CA TYR A 18 9.15 2.67 9.09
C TYR A 18 10.46 1.88 8.91
N GLY A 19 11.62 2.46 9.26
CA GLY A 19 12.94 1.92 8.95
C GLY A 19 13.40 2.25 7.52
N ASP A 20 14.66 1.95 7.18
CA ASP A 20 15.19 2.17 5.83
C ASP A 20 15.04 0.91 4.95
N PRO A 21 14.29 0.96 3.84
CA PRO A 21 14.12 -0.18 2.94
C PRO A 21 15.40 -0.67 2.27
N GLN A 22 16.50 0.09 2.34
CA GLN A 22 17.80 -0.33 1.85
C GLN A 22 18.57 -1.22 2.86
N GLU A 23 18.10 -1.34 4.10
CA GLU A 23 18.74 -2.20 5.10
C GLU A 23 18.51 -3.69 4.80
N THR A 24 19.52 -4.50 5.15
CA THR A 24 19.44 -5.96 4.96
C THR A 24 18.34 -6.54 5.84
N ASN A 25 17.43 -7.31 5.24
CA ASN A 25 16.22 -7.90 5.84
C ASN A 25 15.04 -6.96 6.11
N TRP A 26 15.14 -5.65 5.84
CA TRP A 26 14.06 -4.71 6.13
C TRP A 26 12.70 -5.18 5.56
N PHE A 27 12.69 -5.64 4.30
CA PHE A 27 11.48 -6.17 3.67
C PHE A 27 10.85 -7.32 4.47
N LYS A 28 11.67 -8.30 4.87
CA LYS A 28 11.23 -9.49 5.58
C LYS A 28 10.63 -9.14 6.95
N ASP A 29 11.19 -8.13 7.61
CA ASP A 29 10.82 -7.78 8.98
C ASP A 29 9.62 -6.82 9.04
N ASN A 30 9.33 -6.09 7.95
CA ASN A 30 8.38 -4.98 7.95
C ASN A 30 7.22 -5.12 6.96
N ILE A 31 7.43 -5.82 5.84
CA ILE A 31 6.40 -5.98 4.81
C ILE A 31 5.58 -7.24 5.05
N VAL A 32 4.27 -7.08 5.02
CA VAL A 32 3.28 -8.16 5.14
C VAL A 32 2.38 -8.21 3.91
N VAL A 33 1.72 -9.35 3.71
CA VAL A 33 0.73 -9.51 2.65
C VAL A 33 -0.65 -9.13 3.19
N CYS A 34 -1.29 -8.15 2.55
CA CYS A 34 -2.69 -7.85 2.77
C CYS A 34 -3.53 -8.58 1.73
N HIS A 35 -4.53 -9.32 2.21
CA HIS A 35 -5.56 -9.91 1.35
C HIS A 35 -6.68 -8.91 1.15
N LEU A 36 -7.04 -8.66 -0.11
CA LEU A 36 -8.12 -7.76 -0.44
C LEU A 36 -9.47 -8.42 -0.12
N PRO A 37 -10.45 -7.66 0.38
CA PRO A 37 -11.79 -8.20 0.62
C PRO A 37 -12.57 -8.41 -0.70
N PHE A 38 -12.21 -7.66 -1.75
CA PHE A 38 -12.67 -7.85 -3.12
C PHE A 38 -11.54 -7.66 -4.14
N SER A 39 -11.66 -8.27 -5.32
CA SER A 39 -10.61 -8.20 -6.34
C SER A 39 -10.58 -6.84 -7.06
N LEU A 40 -9.39 -6.28 -7.17
CA LEU A 40 -9.08 -5.08 -7.97
C LEU A 40 -8.46 -5.46 -9.31
N ARG A 41 -8.22 -4.47 -10.19
CA ARG A 41 -7.55 -4.64 -11.49
C ARG A 41 -6.36 -3.70 -11.61
N GLN A 42 -5.19 -4.20 -11.99
CA GLN A 42 -4.02 -3.36 -12.24
C GLN A 42 -4.31 -2.31 -13.31
N SER A 43 -3.91 -1.06 -13.06
CA SER A 43 -4.28 0.06 -13.94
C SER A 43 -3.60 0.03 -15.32
N TRP A 44 -2.49 -0.69 -15.47
CA TRP A 44 -1.69 -0.71 -16.70
C TRP A 44 -1.97 -1.90 -17.63
N ASN A 45 -2.45 -3.04 -17.11
CA ASN A 45 -2.69 -4.25 -17.90
C ASN A 45 -4.00 -4.98 -17.54
N GLY A 46 -4.79 -4.47 -16.58
CA GLY A 46 -6.06 -5.05 -16.15
C GLY A 46 -5.95 -6.37 -15.37
N VAL A 47 -4.75 -6.81 -14.99
CA VAL A 47 -4.57 -8.08 -14.26
C VAL A 47 -5.26 -8.01 -12.90
N ARG A 48 -5.96 -9.08 -12.56
CA ARG A 48 -6.65 -9.24 -11.27
C ARG A 48 -5.67 -9.18 -10.11
N VAL A 49 -6.03 -8.42 -9.08
CA VAL A 49 -5.29 -8.29 -7.82
C VAL A 49 -6.20 -8.73 -6.68
N ASP A 50 -5.76 -9.76 -5.94
CA ASP A 50 -6.45 -10.27 -4.74
C ASP A 50 -5.63 -10.06 -3.46
N ARG A 51 -4.37 -9.64 -3.60
CA ARG A 51 -3.44 -9.40 -2.50
C ARG A 51 -2.33 -8.45 -2.91
N PHE A 52 -1.74 -7.76 -1.94
CA PHE A 52 -0.60 -6.87 -2.16
C PHE A 52 0.32 -6.82 -0.94
N HIS A 53 1.54 -6.34 -1.15
CA HIS A 53 2.53 -6.11 -0.10
C HIS A 53 2.36 -4.70 0.50
N VAL A 54 2.39 -4.60 1.83
CA VAL A 54 2.19 -3.36 2.60
C VAL A 54 2.97 -3.42 3.90
N HIS A 55 3.34 -2.26 4.45
CA HIS A 55 3.99 -2.17 5.74
C HIS A 55 3.06 -2.62 6.89
N LYS A 56 3.59 -3.41 7.84
CA LYS A 56 2.83 -3.97 8.97
C LYS A 56 2.09 -2.92 9.81
N PHE A 57 2.64 -1.71 9.93
CA PHE A 57 1.99 -0.60 10.66
C PHE A 57 0.78 0.00 9.95
N VAL A 58 0.69 -0.11 8.62
CA VAL A 58 -0.40 0.47 7.83
C VAL A 58 -1.44 -0.58 7.45
N MET A 59 -1.06 -1.87 7.43
CA MET A 59 -1.89 -2.99 7.00
C MET A 59 -3.31 -2.98 7.60
N ALA A 60 -3.42 -2.83 8.93
CA ALA A 60 -4.71 -2.89 9.60
C ALA A 60 -5.64 -1.74 9.16
N ALA A 61 -5.13 -0.51 9.08
CA ALA A 61 -5.89 0.65 8.63
C ALA A 61 -6.28 0.55 7.15
N MET A 62 -5.35 0.10 6.31
CA MET A 62 -5.59 -0.10 4.88
C MET A 62 -6.71 -1.14 4.65
N ARG A 63 -6.66 -2.27 5.35
CA ARG A 63 -7.68 -3.31 5.23
C ARG A 63 -9.05 -2.84 5.70
N ASP A 64 -9.10 -2.14 6.82
CA ASP A 64 -10.34 -1.57 7.37
C ASP A 64 -10.99 -0.58 6.39
N ALA A 65 -10.19 0.33 5.81
CA ALA A 65 -10.68 1.27 4.80
C ALA A 65 -11.22 0.58 3.53
N LEU A 66 -10.54 -0.48 3.07
CA LEU A 66 -10.99 -1.25 1.91
C LEU A 66 -12.30 -2.00 2.19
N LEU A 67 -12.45 -2.56 3.38
CA LEU A 67 -13.71 -3.18 3.80
C LEU A 67 -14.84 -2.15 3.83
N GLU A 68 -14.61 -0.97 4.39
CA GLU A 68 -15.61 0.11 4.43
C GLU A 68 -16.02 0.57 3.02
N ILE A 69 -15.06 0.67 2.09
CA ILE A 69 -15.35 0.98 0.68
C ILE A 69 -16.23 -0.10 0.04
N GLU A 70 -15.97 -1.38 0.34
CA GLU A 70 -16.80 -2.48 -0.14
C GLU A 70 -18.22 -2.42 0.43
N GLU A 71 -18.34 -2.21 1.73
CA GLU A 71 -19.63 -2.14 2.43
C GLU A 71 -20.48 -0.96 1.95
N TYR A 72 -19.86 0.19 1.68
CA TYR A 72 -20.56 1.39 1.27
C TYR A 72 -21.06 1.34 -0.18
N ALA A 73 -20.19 0.97 -1.13
CA ALA A 73 -20.50 1.08 -2.56
C ALA A 73 -20.63 -0.28 -3.27
N GLY A 74 -19.91 -1.29 -2.79
CA GLY A 74 -19.81 -2.59 -3.43
C GLY A 74 -19.02 -2.59 -4.74
N ILE A 75 -18.55 -3.78 -5.13
CA ILE A 75 -17.68 -3.95 -6.29
C ILE A 75 -18.31 -3.56 -7.64
N VAL A 76 -19.65 -3.65 -7.76
CA VAL A 76 -20.36 -3.28 -8.99
C VAL A 76 -20.24 -1.78 -9.25
N PHE A 77 -20.48 -0.96 -8.23
CA PHE A 77 -20.31 0.49 -8.31
C PHE A 77 -18.86 0.86 -8.63
N LEU A 78 -17.90 0.27 -7.90
CA LEU A 78 -16.48 0.57 -8.12
C LEU A 78 -16.06 0.30 -9.56
N ARG A 79 -16.52 -0.81 -10.16
CA ARG A 79 -16.23 -1.16 -11.55
C ARG A 79 -16.88 -0.21 -12.56
N GLN A 80 -18.14 0.18 -12.34
CA GLN A 80 -18.85 1.12 -13.21
C GLN A 80 -18.15 2.48 -13.28
N HIS A 81 -17.49 2.87 -12.18
CA HIS A 81 -16.78 4.14 -12.07
C HIS A 81 -15.25 4.02 -12.22
N ASN A 82 -14.72 2.85 -12.58
CA ASN A 82 -13.28 2.56 -12.67
C ASN A 82 -12.49 2.86 -11.37
N LEU A 83 -13.15 2.79 -10.22
CA LEU A 83 -12.56 2.93 -8.88
C LEU A 83 -11.94 1.62 -8.39
N ASP A 84 -12.13 0.50 -9.11
CA ASP A 84 -11.47 -0.78 -8.85
C ASP A 84 -10.07 -0.89 -9.49
N MET A 85 -9.58 0.20 -10.08
CA MET A 85 -8.25 0.27 -10.70
C MET A 85 -7.16 0.45 -9.65
N TRP A 86 -6.14 -0.42 -9.68
CA TRP A 86 -5.08 -0.53 -8.69
C TRP A 86 -3.74 -0.01 -9.20
N GLY A 87 -3.18 0.97 -8.48
CA GLY A 87 -1.88 1.58 -8.79
C GLY A 87 -0.67 0.96 -8.08
N GLY A 88 -0.89 0.09 -7.08
CA GLY A 88 0.18 -0.49 -6.26
C GLY A 88 0.41 0.25 -4.94
N VAL A 89 1.04 -0.45 -3.99
CA VAL A 89 1.43 0.08 -2.66
C VAL A 89 2.94 0.00 -2.53
N TYR A 90 3.48 -1.22 -2.38
CA TYR A 90 4.92 -1.46 -2.30
C TYR A 90 5.57 -1.61 -3.69
N ASN A 91 6.72 -0.97 -3.87
CA ASN A 91 7.63 -1.22 -4.99
C ASN A 91 9.06 -0.83 -4.60
N ASP A 92 9.97 -1.81 -4.60
CA ASP A 92 11.39 -1.61 -4.27
C ASP A 92 12.11 -0.84 -5.38
N ARG A 93 12.17 0.49 -5.25
CA ARG A 93 12.84 1.34 -6.22
C ARG A 93 13.31 2.66 -5.64
N ASN A 94 14.36 3.20 -6.24
CA ASN A 94 14.72 4.60 -6.01
C ASN A 94 13.81 5.55 -6.79
N LYS A 95 13.79 6.81 -6.34
CA LYS A 95 13.22 7.90 -7.13
C LYS A 95 13.97 8.00 -8.46
N ARG A 96 13.24 8.25 -9.55
CA ARG A 96 13.83 8.34 -10.89
C ARG A 96 14.94 9.40 -10.90
N GLY A 97 16.14 9.00 -11.31
CA GLY A 97 17.31 9.89 -11.39
C GLY A 97 17.97 10.20 -10.03
N SER A 98 17.68 9.43 -8.98
CA SER A 98 18.21 9.63 -7.64
C SER A 98 18.63 8.30 -7.01
N ASN A 99 19.47 8.37 -5.98
CA ASN A 99 19.83 7.24 -5.11
C ASN A 99 18.96 7.19 -3.83
N ILE A 100 17.93 8.02 -3.75
CA ILE A 100 17.02 8.06 -2.59
C ILE A 100 15.84 7.11 -2.84
N PRO A 101 15.45 6.28 -1.86
CA PRO A 101 14.27 5.44 -1.95
C PRO A 101 13.02 6.23 -2.30
N SER A 102 12.18 5.63 -3.14
CA SER A 102 10.82 6.12 -3.37
C SER A 102 9.97 5.90 -2.12
N ILE A 103 8.92 6.70 -1.94
CA ILE A 103 7.94 6.44 -0.87
C ILE A 103 7.30 5.06 -1.05
N HIS A 104 7.11 4.61 -2.29
CA HIS A 104 6.63 3.26 -2.59
C HIS A 104 7.55 2.15 -2.04
N SER A 105 8.84 2.40 -1.79
CA SER A 105 9.73 1.40 -1.19
C SER A 105 9.40 1.12 0.27
N PHE A 106 8.68 2.03 0.94
CA PHE A 106 8.28 1.84 2.33
C PHE A 106 6.95 1.07 2.45
N GLY A 107 6.19 0.92 1.36
CA GLY A 107 4.89 0.24 1.37
C GLY A 107 3.87 0.87 2.33
N ALA A 108 3.96 2.18 2.54
CA ALA A 108 3.21 2.96 3.52
C ALA A 108 2.50 4.16 2.89
#